data_AF-A0A2N6G863-F1
#
_entry.id   AF-A0A2N6G863-F1
#
_cell.length_a   1.000
_cell.length_b   1.000
_cell.length_c   1.000
_cell.angle_alpha   90.00
_cell.angle_beta   90.00
_cell.angle_gamma   90.00
#
_symmetry.space_group_name_H-M   'P 1'
#
loop_
_entity.id
_entity.type
_entity.pdbx_description
1 polymer ?
#
loop_
_entity_poly.entity_id
_entity_poly.type
_entity_poly.pdbx_seq_one_letter_code
_entity_poly.pdbx_strand_id
1 'polypeptide(L)' 'MNSKTDTDAVSVFDDEANAAEALYEKLADAQTPGYEAEFDPEEAERAGAFVEDALSEQDAQESTEDLAELGETE' A
#
# COMPACT_ATOMS: atom_id res chain seq x y z
N MET A 1 28.86 43.25 12.45
CA MET A 1 27.42 43.55 12.60
C MET A 1 26.63 42.67 11.65
N ASN A 2 25.85 41.77 12.24
CA ASN A 2 24.86 40.82 11.70
C ASN A 2 24.72 40.69 10.17
N SER A 3 25.32 39.63 9.63
CA SER A 3 24.82 38.95 8.44
C SER A 3 23.45 38.38 8.77
N LYS A 4 22.39 39.05 8.30
CA LYS A 4 21.03 38.52 8.32
C LYS A 4 21.06 37.18 7.60
N THR A 5 20.85 36.11 8.35
CA THR A 5 20.41 34.81 7.86
C THR A 5 19.13 35.06 7.08
N ASP A 6 19.23 34.99 5.76
CA ASP A 6 18.08 35.07 4.88
C ASP A 6 17.19 33.87 5.22
N THR A 7 15.99 34.23 5.65
CA THR A 7 14.94 33.34 6.11
C THR A 7 14.34 32.63 4.90
N ASP A 8 15.06 31.66 4.35
CA ASP A 8 14.54 30.68 3.39
C ASP A 8 14.20 29.34 4.07
N ALA A 9 13.89 29.39 5.37
CA ALA A 9 13.47 28.24 6.17
C ALA A 9 11.94 28.12 6.23
N VAL A 10 11.24 28.45 5.13
CA VAL A 10 9.80 28.20 5.00
C VAL A 10 9.62 26.89 4.23
N SER A 11 9.34 25.83 5.00
CA SER A 11 8.49 24.68 4.64
C SER A 11 8.90 23.76 3.48
N VAL A 12 10.06 23.10 3.55
CA VAL A 12 10.44 21.99 2.63
C VAL A 12 10.75 20.69 3.39
N PHE A 13 10.50 20.65 4.70
CA PHE A 13 11.06 19.62 5.58
C PHE A 13 10.20 18.36 5.76
N ASP A 14 9.03 18.24 5.14
CA ASP A 14 8.20 17.05 5.33
C ASP A 14 7.38 16.68 4.07
N ASP A 15 7.88 16.93 2.86
CA ASP A 15 7.21 16.42 1.64
C ASP A 15 7.07 14.88 1.69
N GLU A 16 8.11 14.19 2.17
CA GLU A 16 8.11 12.74 2.37
C GLU A 16 7.10 12.31 3.45
N ALA A 17 7.01 13.03 4.58
CA ALA A 17 6.07 12.69 5.63
C ALA A 17 4.62 13.01 5.24
N ASN A 18 4.38 14.11 4.53
CA ASN A 18 3.07 14.41 3.97
C ASN A 18 2.66 13.34 2.94
N ALA A 19 3.59 12.89 2.09
CA ALA A 19 3.35 11.80 1.16
C ALA A 19 3.07 10.47 1.89
N ALA A 20 3.77 10.20 3.00
CA ALA A 20 3.52 9.03 3.83
C ALA A 20 2.14 9.10 4.51
N GLU A 21 1.76 10.25 5.09
CA GLU A 21 0.44 10.44 5.70
C GLU A 21 -0.68 10.29 4.67
N ALA A 22 -0.54 10.89 3.48
CA ALA A 22 -1.49 10.73 2.39
C ALA A 22 -1.60 9.27 1.92
N LEU A 23 -0.48 8.53 1.87
CA LEU A 23 -0.48 7.11 1.55
C LEU A 23 -1.23 6.28 2.60
N TYR A 24 -1.03 6.57 3.90
CA TYR A 24 -1.73 5.91 4.99
C TYR A 24 -3.25 6.15 4.96
N GLU A 25 -3.68 7.36 4.64
CA GLU A 25 -5.10 7.69 4.49
C GLU A 25 -5.73 6.88 3.34
N LYS A 26 -5.09 6.85 2.17
CA LYS A 26 -5.54 6.03 1.03
C LYS A 26 -5.64 4.54 1.38
N LEU A 27 -4.66 4.00 2.13
CA LEU A 27 -4.66 2.61 2.61
C LEU A 27 -5.77 2.33 3.63
N ALA A 28 -6.12 3.30 4.46
CA ALA A 28 -7.24 3.18 5.38
C ALA A 28 -8.57 3.13 4.61
N ASP A 29 -8.72 3.95 3.57
CA ASP A 29 -9.91 3.94 2.73
C ASP A 29 -10.03 2.63 1.94
N ALA A 30 -8.93 2.07 1.43
CA ALA A 30 -8.90 0.77 0.72
C ALA A 30 -9.39 -0.41 1.57
N GLN A 31 -9.35 -0.30 2.91
CA GLN A 31 -9.92 -1.31 3.82
C GLN A 31 -11.45 -1.23 3.92
N THR A 32 -12.06 -0.19 3.35
CA THR A 32 -13.52 -0.05 3.28
C THR A 32 -14.08 -0.92 2.15
N PRO A 33 -14.99 -1.87 2.43
CA PRO A 33 -15.57 -2.72 1.40
C PRO A 33 -16.23 -1.91 0.28
N GLY A 34 -15.85 -2.19 -0.96
CA GLY A 34 -16.41 -1.54 -2.15
C GLY A 34 -15.75 -0.20 -2.51
N TYR A 35 -14.72 0.24 -1.77
CA TYR A 35 -13.87 1.36 -2.15
C TYR A 35 -12.59 0.85 -2.82
N GLU A 36 -12.20 1.47 -3.93
CA GLU A 36 -10.97 1.17 -4.65
C GLU A 36 -10.06 2.40 -4.58
N ALA A 37 -8.93 2.28 -3.89
CA ALA A 37 -7.95 3.35 -3.77
C ALA A 37 -6.90 3.23 -4.90
N GLU A 38 -6.60 4.33 -5.57
CA GLU A 38 -5.58 4.41 -6.61
C GLU A 38 -4.21 4.74 -5.99
N PHE A 39 -3.18 4.00 -6.41
CA PHE A 39 -1.80 4.19 -5.98
C PHE A 39 -0.87 4.28 -7.20
N ASP A 40 0.04 5.25 -7.19
CA ASP A 40 1.15 5.30 -8.15
C ASP A 40 2.15 4.16 -7.91
N PRO A 41 3.03 3.79 -8.86
CA PRO A 41 3.96 2.67 -8.69
C PRO A 41 4.80 2.73 -7.41
N GLU A 42 5.34 3.90 -7.08
CA GLU A 42 6.14 4.12 -5.86
C GLU A 42 5.29 4.09 -4.58
N GLU A 43 4.02 4.47 -4.65
CA GLU A 43 3.06 4.35 -3.55
C GLU A 43 2.66 2.89 -3.33
N ALA A 44 2.39 2.16 -4.41
CA ALA A 44 2.00 0.76 -4.39
C ALA A 44 3.13 -0.15 -3.85
N GLU A 45 4.39 0.12 -4.18
CA GLU A 45 5.53 -0.58 -3.56
C GLU A 45 5.59 -0.33 -2.04
N ARG A 46 5.43 0.93 -1.61
CA ARG A 46 5.42 1.29 -0.17
C ARG A 46 4.20 0.75 0.58
N ALA A 47 3.05 0.67 -0.09
CA ALA A 47 1.82 0.07 0.42
C ALA A 47 1.89 -1.46 0.49
N GLY A 48 2.93 -2.07 -0.10
CA GLY A 48 3.13 -3.50 -0.12
C GLY A 48 2.30 -4.25 -1.17
N ALA A 49 1.75 -3.54 -2.17
CA ALA A 49 0.99 -4.16 -3.26
C ALA A 49 1.82 -5.11 -4.13
N PHE A 50 3.14 -4.90 -4.18
CA PHE A 50 4.10 -5.74 -4.89
C PHE A 50 4.97 -6.59 -3.95
N VAL A 51 4.56 -6.77 -2.69
CA VAL A 51 5.25 -7.69 -1.78
C VAL A 51 5.20 -9.07 -2.43
N GLU A 52 6.36 -9.74 -2.54
CA GLU A 52 6.49 -11.14 -2.98
C GLU A 52 5.87 -12.12 -1.95
N ASP A 53 4.69 -11.81 -1.42
CA ASP A 53 3.77 -12.73 -0.74
C ASP A 53 2.90 -13.43 -1.80
N ALA A 54 3.49 -13.69 -2.97
CA ALA A 54 2.87 -14.59 -3.93
C ALA A 54 2.70 -15.93 -3.22
N LEU A 55 1.48 -16.47 -3.27
CA LEU A 55 1.14 -17.74 -2.66
C LEU A 55 2.20 -18.78 -3.03
N SER A 56 2.83 -19.39 -2.02
CA SER A 56 3.85 -20.41 -2.28
C SER A 56 3.21 -21.57 -3.06
N GLU A 57 3.98 -22.35 -3.83
CA GLU A 57 3.42 -23.49 -4.57
C GLU A 57 2.64 -24.45 -3.65
N GLN A 58 3.11 -24.58 -2.40
CA GLN A 58 2.45 -25.39 -1.39
C GLN A 58 1.15 -24.74 -0.90
N ASP A 59 1.16 -23.47 -0.49
CA ASP A 59 -0.04 -22.75 -0.05
C ASP A 59 -1.10 -22.67 -1.17
N ALA A 60 -0.64 -22.59 -2.43
CA ALA A 60 -1.50 -22.60 -3.60
C ALA A 60 -2.20 -23.94 -3.80
N GLN A 61 -1.52 -25.06 -3.52
CA GLN A 61 -2.12 -26.39 -3.56
C GLN A 61 -3.11 -26.61 -2.41
N GLU A 62 -2.74 -26.25 -1.17
CA GLU A 62 -3.60 -26.38 0.01
C GLU A 62 -4.88 -25.50 -0.11
N SER A 63 -4.81 -24.33 -0.74
CA SER A 63 -5.99 -23.49 -0.97
C SER A 63 -6.99 -24.06 -2.01
N THR A 64 -6.62 -25.09 -2.78
CA THR A 64 -7.54 -25.69 -3.77
C THR A 64 -8.55 -26.68 -3.17
N GLU A 65 -8.37 -27.08 -1.91
CA GLU A 65 -9.09 -28.20 -1.30
C GLU A 65 -10.60 -27.91 -1.12
N ASP A 66 -10.99 -26.65 -0.87
CA ASP A 66 -12.41 -26.23 -0.77
C ASP A 66 -13.15 -26.34 -2.12
N LEU A 67 -12.42 -26.31 -3.26
CA LEU A 67 -13.00 -26.39 -4.60
C LEU A 67 -13.32 -27.83 -5.03
N ALA A 68 -12.62 -28.82 -4.47
CA ALA A 68 -12.76 -30.23 -4.85
C ALA A 68 -14.06 -30.86 -4.33
N GLU A 69 -14.58 -30.41 -3.18
CA GLU A 69 -15.83 -30.94 -2.59
C GLU A 69 -17.09 -30.46 -3.33
N LEU A 70 -17.03 -29.28 -3.98
CA LEU A 70 -18.16 -28.71 -4.73
C LEU A 70 -18.39 -29.37 -6.12
N GLY A 71 -17.46 -30.20 -6.59
CA GLY A 71 -17.50 -30.82 -7.92
C GLY A 71 -18.15 -32.20 -8.00
N GLU A 72 -18.54 -32.83 -6.87
CA GLU A 72 -18.95 -34.24 -6.84
C GLU A 72 -20.47 -34.46 -6.73
N THR A 73 -21.29 -33.53 -7.25
CA THR A 73 -22.76 -33.65 -7.19
C THR A 73 -23.46 -33.54 -8.55
N GLU A 74 -23.07 -34.33 -9.56
CA GLU A 74 -23.95 -34.63 -10.72
C GLU A 74 -23.84 -36.07 -11.23
#